data_AF-A0A947LWQ1-F1
#
_entry.id   AF-A0A947LWQ1-F1
#
_cell.length_a   1.000
_cell.length_b   1.000
_cell.length_c   1.000
_cell.angle_alpha   90.00
_cell.angle_beta   90.00
_cell.angle_gamma   90.00
#
_symmetry.space_group_name_H-M   'P 1'
#
loop_
_entity.id
_entity.type
_entity.pdbx_description
1 polymer ?
#
loop_
_entity_poly.entity_id
_entity_poly.type
_entity_poly.pdbx_seq_one_letter_code
_entity_poly.pdbx_strand_id
1 'polypeptide(L)'
;MKQAFKLPTRRAQSLRQRGFTLVELAVVLAVIGLIIGAVAIGKDVQRNAEYTKVKNKFIDQWEQAYNQYYQRAGVVVGDNQTAPQNMVNGEGLAVNTRSGRNMTGFTPPGAVCDKAIGRGMVARTGDRTDLRVLMTRVGVRMPPGRAEGLEDRYVYL
;
A
#
# COMPACT_ATOMS: atom_id res chain seq x y z
N MET A 1 -73.18 30.46 55.64
CA MET A 1 -72.51 29.14 55.51
C MET A 1 -71.62 29.17 54.28
N LYS A 2 -70.29 29.17 54.42
CA LYS A 2 -69.34 29.10 53.29
C LYS A 2 -68.40 27.91 53.56
N GLN A 3 -68.58 26.81 52.83
CA GLN A 3 -67.66 25.67 52.92
C GLN A 3 -66.53 25.86 51.91
N ALA A 4 -65.31 25.97 52.40
CA ALA A 4 -64.10 26.07 51.59
C ALA A 4 -63.68 24.67 51.13
N PHE A 5 -63.68 24.46 49.81
CA PHE A 5 -63.22 23.24 49.15
C PHE A 5 -61.69 23.15 49.23
N LYS A 6 -61.16 22.22 50.04
CA LYS A 6 -59.73 21.90 50.08
C LYS A 6 -59.40 20.88 49.00
N LEU A 7 -58.62 21.27 47.99
CA LEU A 7 -58.04 20.34 47.03
C LEU A 7 -56.89 19.54 47.67
N PRO A 8 -56.81 18.21 47.46
CA PRO A 8 -55.69 17.41 47.94
C PRO A 8 -54.45 17.68 47.07
N THR A 9 -53.40 18.22 47.68
CA THR A 9 -52.06 18.29 47.09
C THR A 9 -51.48 16.89 46.98
N ARG A 10 -51.53 16.29 45.77
CA ARG A 10 -50.76 15.07 45.46
C ARG A 10 -49.27 15.42 45.55
N ARG A 11 -48.59 14.91 46.57
CA ARG A 11 -47.12 14.92 46.63
C ARG A 11 -46.58 14.07 45.47
N ALA A 12 -45.77 14.69 44.61
CA ALA A 12 -44.99 13.95 43.63
C ALA A 12 -44.05 12.99 44.36
N GLN A 13 -44.22 11.69 44.14
CA GLN A 13 -43.28 10.70 44.66
C GLN A 13 -41.95 10.87 43.91
N SER A 14 -40.93 11.32 44.63
CA SER A 14 -39.55 11.24 44.16
C SER A 14 -39.21 9.76 43.92
N LEU A 15 -39.02 9.39 42.66
CA LEU A 15 -38.43 8.11 42.30
C LEU A 15 -37.00 8.13 42.86
N ARG A 16 -36.76 7.37 43.93
CA ARG A 16 -35.42 7.15 44.48
C ARG A 16 -34.52 6.66 43.35
N GLN A 17 -33.58 7.50 42.92
CA GLN A 17 -32.49 7.07 42.05
C GLN A 17 -31.67 6.02 42.83
N ARG A 18 -31.78 4.75 42.40
CA ARG A 18 -30.85 3.72 42.82
C ARG A 18 -29.51 4.05 42.16
N GLY A 19 -28.52 4.46 42.95
CA GLY A 19 -27.16 4.66 42.45
C GLY A 19 -26.58 3.35 41.92
N PHE A 20 -25.70 3.43 40.92
CA PHE A 20 -24.98 2.28 40.39
C PHE A 20 -24.08 1.67 41.47
N THR A 21 -24.08 0.35 41.58
CA THR A 21 -23.19 -0.35 42.49
C THR A 21 -21.74 -0.35 41.96
N LEU A 22 -20.74 -0.37 42.85
CA LEU A 22 -19.34 -0.53 42.45
C LEU A 22 -19.13 -1.82 41.63
N VAL A 23 -19.90 -2.86 41.93
CA VAL A 23 -19.85 -4.15 41.23
C VAL A 23 -20.37 -4.02 39.79
N GLU A 24 -21.47 -3.30 39.56
CA GLU A 24 -21.98 -3.04 38.20
C GLU A 24 -20.97 -2.28 37.34
N LEU A 25 -20.32 -1.24 37.89
CA LEU A 25 -19.31 -0.50 37.15
C LEU A 25 -18.02 -1.32 36.92
N ALA A 26 -17.63 -2.15 37.90
CA ALA A 26 -16.44 -3.00 37.77
C ALA A 26 -16.60 -4.05 36.65
N VAL A 27 -17.75 -4.70 36.56
CA VAL A 27 -18.02 -5.70 35.50
C VAL A 27 -18.04 -5.04 34.12
N VAL A 28 -18.61 -3.83 34.00
CA VAL A 28 -18.66 -3.11 32.73
C VAL A 28 -17.26 -2.76 32.23
N LEU A 29 -16.38 -2.25 33.09
CA LEU A 29 -15.00 -1.93 32.71
C LEU A 29 -14.19 -3.19 32.34
N ALA A 30 -14.42 -4.30 33.04
CA ALA A 30 -13.79 -5.58 32.71
C ALA A 30 -14.21 -6.07 31.31
N VAL A 31 -15.50 -6.00 30.97
CA VAL A 31 -16.02 -6.37 29.65
C VAL A 31 -15.46 -5.46 28.55
N ILE A 32 -15.43 -4.14 28.78
CA ILE A 32 -14.85 -3.19 27.81
C ILE A 32 -13.35 -3.48 27.59
N GLY A 33 -12.58 -3.73 28.66
CA GLY A 33 -11.17 -4.09 28.57
C GLY A 33 -10.93 -5.35 27.74
N LEU A 34 -11.77 -6.38 27.93
CA LEU A 34 -11.70 -7.62 27.16
C LEU A 34 -12.03 -7.41 25.67
N ILE A 35 -13.05 -6.61 25.35
CA ILE A 35 -13.43 -6.31 23.97
C ILE A 35 -12.31 -5.55 23.25
N ILE A 36 -11.74 -4.52 23.89
CA ILE A 36 -10.64 -3.73 23.30
C ILE A 36 -9.41 -4.62 23.06
N GLY A 37 -9.06 -5.49 24.02
CA GLY A 37 -7.96 -6.44 23.87
C GLY A 37 -8.14 -7.37 22.66
N ALA A 38 -9.35 -7.91 22.46
CA ALA A 38 -9.66 -8.76 21.32
C ALA A 38 -9.61 -8.02 19.97
N VAL A 39 -10.17 -6.80 19.89
CA VAL A 39 -10.18 -6.00 18.65
C VAL A 39 -8.77 -5.56 18.25
N ALA A 40 -7.91 -5.23 19.21
CA ALA A 40 -6.52 -4.85 18.93
C ALA A 40 -5.79 -5.94 18.13
N ILE A 41 -5.92 -7.21 18.55
CA ILE A 41 -5.32 -8.36 17.86
C ILE A 41 -5.93 -8.53 16.46
N GLY A 42 -7.27 -8.42 16.34
CA GLY A 42 -7.94 -8.55 15.05
C GLY A 42 -7.45 -7.56 13.98
N LYS A 43 -7.18 -6.32 14.38
CA LYS A 43 -6.66 -5.28 13.47
C LYS A 43 -5.25 -5.60 12.96
N ASP A 44 -4.36 -6.08 13.83
CA ASP A 44 -3.00 -6.43 13.44
C ASP A 44 -2.97 -7.64 12.51
N VAL A 45 -3.82 -8.65 12.77
CA VAL A 45 -3.98 -9.81 11.88
C VAL A 45 -4.47 -9.39 10.50
N GLN A 46 -5.45 -8.49 10.42
CA GLN A 46 -5.96 -7.99 9.14
C GLN A 46 -4.88 -7.24 8.36
N ARG A 47 -4.15 -6.33 9.01
CA ARG A 47 -3.04 -5.59 8.39
C ARG A 47 -1.94 -6.53 7.89
N ASN A 48 -1.59 -7.56 8.66
CA ASN A 48 -0.62 -8.56 8.23
C ASN A 48 -1.10 -9.36 7.03
N ALA A 49 -2.38 -9.75 7.00
CA ALA A 49 -2.96 -10.42 5.84
C ALA A 49 -2.94 -9.54 4.58
N GLU A 50 -3.19 -8.24 4.72
CA GLU A 50 -3.05 -7.27 3.62
C GLU A 50 -1.62 -7.21 3.10
N TYR A 51 -0.61 -7.13 3.97
CA TYR A 51 0.79 -7.16 3.56
C TYR A 51 1.16 -8.46 2.84
N THR A 52 0.75 -9.61 3.36
CA THR A 52 1.00 -10.91 2.71
C THR A 52 0.33 -10.96 1.34
N LYS A 53 -0.89 -10.43 1.20
CA LYS A 53 -1.58 -10.35 -0.10
C LYS A 53 -0.79 -9.49 -1.08
N VAL A 54 -0.29 -8.33 -0.67
CA VAL A 54 0.54 -7.44 -1.52
C VAL A 54 1.82 -8.14 -1.96
N LYS A 55 2.54 -8.77 -1.04
CA LYS A 55 3.78 -9.50 -1.35
C LYS A 55 3.52 -10.59 -2.39
N ASN A 56 2.56 -11.46 -2.12
CA ASN A 56 2.32 -12.64 -2.96
C ASN A 56 1.72 -12.31 -4.34
N LYS A 57 0.83 -11.31 -4.41
CA LYS A 57 0.11 -11.00 -5.66
C LYS A 57 0.82 -10.00 -6.54
N PHE A 58 1.66 -9.14 -5.98
CA PHE A 58 2.30 -8.07 -6.74
C PHE A 58 3.82 -8.20 -6.73
N ILE A 59 4.43 -8.15 -5.54
CA ILE A 59 5.89 -8.11 -5.44
C ILE A 59 6.51 -9.38 -6.02
N ASP A 60 6.02 -10.56 -5.63
CA ASP A 60 6.57 -11.84 -6.09
C ASP A 60 6.43 -12.04 -7.61
N GLN A 61 5.31 -11.59 -8.18
CA GLN A 61 5.07 -11.69 -9.62
C GLN A 61 6.02 -10.77 -10.39
N TRP A 62 6.26 -9.56 -9.88
CA TRP A 62 7.24 -8.63 -10.46
C TRP A 62 8.68 -9.12 -10.32
N GLU A 63 9.03 -9.72 -9.17
CA GLU A 63 10.34 -10.35 -8.96
C GLU A 63 10.58 -11.48 -9.97
N GLN A 64 9.59 -12.36 -10.17
CA GLN A 64 9.67 -13.43 -11.15
C GLN A 64 9.82 -12.90 -12.58
N ALA A 65 9.03 -11.91 -12.98
CA ALA A 65 9.12 -11.31 -14.31
C ALA A 65 10.49 -10.65 -14.55
N TYR A 66 11.01 -9.94 -13.55
CA TYR A 66 12.35 -9.34 -13.60
C TYR A 66 13.44 -10.41 -13.77
N ASN A 67 13.39 -11.48 -12.97
CA ASN A 67 14.37 -12.57 -13.06
C ASN A 67 14.29 -13.29 -14.41
N GLN A 68 13.09 -13.52 -14.94
CA GLN A 68 12.91 -14.08 -16.28
C GLN A 68 13.47 -13.17 -17.38
N TYR A 69 13.28 -11.84 -17.26
CA TYR A 69 13.87 -10.89 -18.18
C TYR A 69 15.39 -11.01 -18.16
N TYR A 70 15.99 -10.96 -16.96
CA TYR A 70 17.44 -11.03 -16.81
C TYR A 70 18.01 -12.34 -17.38
N GLN A 71 17.34 -13.48 -17.15
CA GLN A 71 17.73 -14.78 -17.70
C GLN A 71 17.68 -14.82 -19.24
N ARG A 72 16.76 -14.10 -19.88
CA ARG A 72 16.58 -14.09 -21.33
C ARG A 72 17.40 -13.04 -22.05
N ALA A 73 17.54 -11.85 -21.45
CA ALA A 73 18.24 -10.72 -22.03
C ALA A 73 19.72 -10.67 -21.65
N GLY A 74 20.12 -11.35 -20.56
CA GLY A 74 21.49 -11.29 -20.00
C GLY A 74 21.84 -9.96 -19.31
N VAL A 75 20.92 -8.99 -19.30
CA VAL A 75 21.11 -7.66 -18.73
C VAL A 75 19.85 -7.19 -18.01
N VAL A 76 19.99 -6.13 -17.21
CA VAL A 76 18.87 -5.48 -16.53
C VAL A 76 17.93 -4.82 -17.55
N VAL A 77 16.67 -4.64 -17.19
CA VAL A 77 15.63 -4.05 -18.05
C VAL A 77 16.07 -2.69 -18.62
N GLY A 78 16.15 -2.59 -19.94
CA GLY A 78 16.57 -1.37 -20.64
C GLY A 78 18.06 -1.04 -20.56
N ASP A 79 18.91 -1.97 -20.12
CA ASP A 79 20.37 -1.80 -20.11
C ASP A 79 21.01 -2.23 -21.44
N ASN A 80 22.27 -1.83 -21.66
CA ASN A 80 23.02 -2.17 -22.86
C ASN A 80 23.54 -3.62 -22.82
N GLN A 81 23.21 -4.44 -23.82
CA GLN A 81 23.69 -5.83 -23.92
C GLN A 81 25.19 -5.96 -24.21
N THR A 82 25.78 -4.97 -24.88
CA THR A 82 27.21 -4.98 -25.24
C THR A 82 28.09 -4.32 -24.18
N ALA A 83 27.52 -3.45 -23.33
CA ALA A 83 28.23 -2.72 -22.30
C ALA A 83 27.38 -2.54 -21.02
N PRO A 84 27.02 -3.63 -20.32
CA PRO A 84 26.05 -3.60 -19.22
C PRO A 84 26.51 -2.73 -18.06
N GLN A 85 25.65 -1.80 -17.64
CA GLN A 85 25.90 -0.90 -16.51
C GLN A 85 25.22 -1.39 -15.22
N ASN A 86 24.48 -2.50 -15.29
CA ASN A 86 23.60 -3.01 -14.23
C ASN A 86 22.64 -1.94 -13.74
N MET A 87 22.06 -1.18 -14.67
CA MET A 87 21.14 -0.10 -14.38
C MET A 87 19.88 -0.25 -15.21
N VAL A 88 18.72 -0.06 -14.59
CA VAL A 88 17.46 0.04 -15.33
C VAL A 88 17.53 1.25 -16.26
N ASN A 89 17.20 1.04 -17.54
CA ASN A 89 17.29 2.05 -18.59
C ASN A 89 18.71 2.60 -18.83
N GLY A 90 19.73 1.74 -18.70
CA GLY A 90 21.14 2.10 -18.86
C GLY A 90 21.68 2.11 -20.28
N GLU A 91 20.88 1.85 -21.32
CA GLU A 91 21.35 1.68 -22.71
C GLU A 91 22.26 2.82 -23.21
N GLY A 92 21.93 4.07 -22.88
CA GLY A 92 22.66 5.28 -23.32
C GLY A 92 23.80 5.74 -22.42
N LEU A 93 24.14 4.98 -21.38
CA LEU A 93 25.22 5.34 -20.46
C LEU A 93 26.59 5.05 -21.05
N ALA A 94 27.53 5.98 -20.87
CA ALA A 94 28.94 5.72 -21.15
C ALA A 94 29.50 4.65 -20.19
N VAL A 95 30.47 3.86 -20.66
CA VAL A 95 31.05 2.67 -19.98
C VAL A 95 31.54 2.95 -18.54
N ASN A 96 31.82 4.21 -18.19
CA ASN A 96 32.34 4.63 -16.89
C ASN A 96 31.29 5.19 -15.91
N THR A 97 30.04 5.33 -16.35
CA THR A 97 28.91 5.80 -15.54
C THR A 97 28.04 4.62 -15.12
N ARG A 98 28.55 3.82 -14.19
CA ARG A 98 27.86 2.66 -13.62
C ARG A 98 27.02 3.06 -12.41
N SER A 99 25.88 2.39 -12.20
CA SER A 99 25.10 2.50 -10.96
C SER A 99 25.99 2.27 -9.73
N GLY A 100 25.91 3.18 -8.74
CA GLY A 100 26.73 3.15 -7.51
C GLY A 100 28.04 3.94 -7.55
N ARG A 101 28.38 4.63 -8.66
CA ARG A 101 29.51 5.57 -8.74
C ARG A 101 29.05 7.03 -8.64
N ASN A 102 29.97 7.98 -8.84
CA ASN A 102 29.63 9.40 -8.86
C ASN A 102 28.68 9.72 -10.04
N MET A 103 27.47 10.17 -9.71
CA MET A 103 26.40 10.52 -10.68
C MET A 103 26.12 12.03 -10.77
N THR A 104 26.97 12.90 -10.20
CA THR A 104 26.67 14.35 -10.06
C THR A 104 26.55 15.14 -11.37
N GLY A 105 26.96 14.57 -12.51
CA GLY A 105 26.81 15.18 -13.85
C GLY A 105 25.89 14.41 -14.79
N PHE A 106 25.19 13.39 -14.30
CA PHE A 106 24.37 12.52 -15.15
C PHE A 106 22.91 12.99 -15.20
N THR A 107 22.37 13.14 -16.41
CA THR A 107 20.93 13.31 -16.62
C THR A 107 20.26 11.94 -16.56
N PRO A 108 19.40 11.68 -15.57
CA PRO A 108 18.72 10.38 -15.46
C PRO A 108 17.94 10.06 -16.73
N PRO A 109 17.94 8.79 -17.17
CA PRO A 109 17.13 8.39 -18.30
C PRO A 109 15.64 8.59 -17.94
N GLY A 110 14.80 8.71 -18.97
CA GLY A 110 13.35 8.77 -18.77
C GLY A 110 12.82 7.56 -18.01
N ALA A 111 11.66 7.71 -17.38
CA ALA A 111 11.00 6.59 -16.73
C ALA A 111 10.69 5.47 -17.76
N VAL A 112 10.92 4.22 -17.35
CA VAL A 112 10.55 3.02 -18.12
C VAL A 112 9.07 2.69 -17.92
N CYS A 113 8.52 3.07 -16.77
CA CYS A 113 7.12 2.93 -16.42
C CYS A 113 6.32 4.19 -16.76
N ASP A 114 5.03 4.01 -17.07
CA ASP A 114 4.19 5.07 -17.64
C ASP A 114 3.81 6.18 -16.63
N LYS A 115 3.82 5.91 -15.31
CA LYS A 115 3.19 6.82 -14.33
C LYS A 115 3.94 7.08 -13.02
N ALA A 116 5.03 6.38 -12.73
CA ALA A 116 5.84 6.67 -11.54
C ALA A 116 7.05 7.53 -11.93
N ILE A 117 6.89 8.85 -11.83
CA ILE A 117 8.04 9.77 -11.88
C ILE A 117 8.83 9.58 -10.59
N GLY A 118 9.88 8.74 -10.62
CA GLY A 118 10.87 8.72 -9.56
C GLY A 118 11.49 10.10 -9.38
N ARG A 119 11.97 10.43 -8.17
CA ARG A 119 12.60 11.73 -7.90
C ARG A 119 13.79 11.94 -8.85
N GLY A 120 13.70 12.93 -9.75
CA GLY A 120 14.72 13.22 -10.76
C GLY A 120 14.59 12.46 -12.08
N MET A 121 13.55 11.64 -12.26
CA MET A 121 13.24 11.03 -13.57
C MET A 121 12.38 11.97 -14.40
N VAL A 122 12.60 12.00 -15.70
CA VAL A 122 11.70 12.67 -16.65
C VAL A 122 10.64 11.69 -17.14
N ALA A 123 9.52 12.21 -17.64
CA ALA A 123 8.49 11.38 -18.27
C ALA A 123 9.09 10.50 -19.38
N ARG A 124 8.47 9.35 -19.65
CA ARG A 124 8.89 8.41 -20.69
C ARG A 124 9.10 9.12 -22.03
N THR A 125 10.27 8.92 -22.63
CA THR A 125 10.64 9.47 -23.95
C THR A 125 10.58 8.37 -25.00
N GLY A 126 9.39 8.16 -25.58
CA GLY A 126 9.16 7.23 -26.71
C GLY A 126 8.82 5.78 -26.33
N ASP A 127 8.53 4.97 -27.35
CA ASP A 127 8.02 3.58 -27.17
C ASP A 127 9.13 2.53 -27.02
N ARG A 128 10.38 2.84 -27.38
CA ARG A 128 11.50 1.89 -27.27
C ARG A 128 11.95 1.65 -25.82
N THR A 129 11.61 2.56 -24.91
CA THR A 129 11.91 2.50 -23.47
C THR A 129 10.70 2.12 -22.63
N ASP A 130 9.57 1.79 -23.26
CA ASP A 130 8.38 1.30 -22.56
C ASP A 130 8.65 -0.09 -21.94
N LEU A 131 8.39 -0.21 -20.64
CA LEU A 131 8.47 -1.46 -19.88
C LEU A 131 7.77 -2.61 -20.60
N ARG A 132 6.56 -2.37 -21.15
CA ARG A 132 5.82 -3.43 -21.86
C ARG A 132 6.60 -3.91 -23.06
N VAL A 133 7.07 -2.98 -23.89
CA VAL A 133 7.81 -3.30 -25.11
C VAL A 133 9.09 -4.04 -24.78
N LEU A 134 9.83 -3.60 -23.75
CA LEU A 134 11.06 -4.27 -23.30
C LEU A 134 10.78 -5.71 -22.85
N MET A 135 9.78 -5.92 -21.98
CA MET A 135 9.43 -7.23 -21.45
C MET A 135 8.92 -8.18 -22.55
N THR A 136 7.98 -7.71 -23.38
CA THR A 136 7.36 -8.54 -24.42
C THR A 136 8.32 -8.86 -25.56
N ARG A 137 9.28 -7.98 -25.89
CA ARG A 137 10.32 -8.24 -26.89
C ARG A 137 11.18 -9.45 -26.53
N VAL A 138 11.46 -9.65 -25.25
CA VAL A 138 12.22 -10.83 -24.78
C VAL A 138 11.30 -12.01 -24.43
N GLY A 139 10.01 -11.91 -24.70
CA GLY A 139 9.03 -12.96 -24.46
C GLY A 139 8.60 -13.11 -23.00
N VAL A 140 8.85 -12.11 -22.15
CA VAL A 140 8.34 -12.06 -20.78
C VAL A 140 6.99 -11.37 -20.79
N ARG A 141 5.97 -12.06 -20.26
CA ARG A 141 4.64 -11.46 -20.06
C ARG A 141 4.66 -10.58 -18.82
N MET A 142 3.99 -9.44 -18.90
CA MET A 142 3.88 -8.54 -17.76
C MET A 142 3.04 -9.20 -16.66
N PRO A 143 3.40 -9.02 -15.37
CA PRO A 143 2.57 -9.44 -14.25
C PRO A 143 1.15 -8.88 -14.37
N PRO A 144 0.14 -9.62 -13.89
CA PRO A 144 -1.22 -9.10 -13.88
C PRO A 144 -1.29 -7.85 -12.99
N GLY A 145 -1.75 -6.74 -13.56
CA GLY A 145 -2.04 -5.51 -12.82
C GLY A 145 -3.49 -5.06 -12.95
N ARG A 146 -3.72 -3.75 -12.81
CA ARG A 146 -5.07 -3.17 -12.85
C ARG A 146 -5.73 -3.32 -14.23
N ALA A 147 -4.96 -3.05 -15.27
CA ALA A 147 -5.36 -3.08 -16.68
C ALA A 147 -4.09 -3.20 -17.53
N GLU A 148 -4.25 -3.56 -18.80
CA GLU A 148 -3.17 -3.43 -19.77
C GLU A 148 -2.68 -1.97 -19.81
N GLY A 149 -1.40 -1.76 -19.54
CA GLY A 149 -0.76 -0.43 -19.48
C GLY A 149 -0.55 0.12 -18.06
N LEU A 150 -1.05 -0.57 -17.03
CA LEU A 150 -1.00 -0.14 -15.62
C LEU A 150 -0.55 -1.27 -14.70
N GLU A 151 0.33 -2.13 -15.19
CA GLU A 151 0.82 -3.31 -14.48
C GLU A 151 1.70 -2.96 -13.29
N ASP A 152 2.39 -1.82 -13.37
CA ASP A 152 3.26 -1.27 -12.33
C ASP A 152 2.48 -0.68 -11.14
N ARG A 153 1.15 -0.55 -11.26
CA ARG A 153 0.30 0.05 -10.23
C ARG A 153 -0.46 -1.02 -9.45
N TYR A 154 -0.02 -1.28 -8.23
CA TYR A 154 -0.79 -2.07 -7.27
C TYR A 154 -2.03 -1.31 -6.78
N VAL A 155 -3.19 -1.96 -6.76
CA VAL A 155 -4.45 -1.35 -6.31
C VAL A 155 -5.25 -2.34 -5.50
N TYR A 156 -5.05 -2.32 -4.20
CA TYR A 156 -6.07 -2.70 -3.21
C TYR A 156 -5.79 -1.85 -1.96
N LEU A 157 -6.67 -0.87 -1.71
CA LEU A 157 -6.95 -0.33 -0.39
C LEU A 157 -8.20 -1.06 0.11
#